data_AF-A0A0K0VF38-F1
#
_entry.id   AF-A0A0K0VF38-F1
#
_cell.length_a   1.000
_cell.length_b   1.000
_cell.length_c   1.000
_cell.angle_alpha   90.00
_cell.angle_beta   90.00
_cell.angle_gamma   90.00
#
_symmetry.space_group_name_H-M   'P 1'
#
loop_
_entity.id
_entity.type
_entity.pdbx_description
1 polymer ?
#
loop_
_entity_poly.entity_id
_entity_poly.type
_entity_poly.pdbx_seq_one_letter_code
_entity_poly.pdbx_strand_id
1 'polypeptide(L)'
;FDRVLKTDTTKTVDDMAAAPNPTDQASQGTGVTNAQTAASRNNVAYGKHIHDAEWATNSAYLALNIWDRFDVFCTLGASSGYFKAGSDAFSVVGLFGLKTAAGTNLPNVFLTQGVVELYTD
;
A
#
# COMPACT_ATOMS: atom_id res chain seq x y z
N PHE A 1 16.84 -16.68 -16.10
CA PHE A 1 16.04 -16.74 -14.87
C PHE A 1 15.16 -15.53 -14.84
N ASP A 2 13.85 -15.73 -14.93
CA ASP A 2 12.90 -14.69 -14.60
C ASP A 2 12.92 -14.51 -13.08
N ARG A 3 13.08 -13.29 -12.59
CA ARG A 3 13.16 -12.99 -11.16
C ARG A 3 11.95 -12.16 -10.78
N VAL A 4 11.12 -12.70 -9.89
CA VAL A 4 9.89 -12.05 -9.42
C VAL A 4 10.10 -11.54 -8.01
N LEU A 5 9.80 -10.26 -7.78
CA LEU A 5 9.87 -9.65 -6.46
C LEU A 5 8.59 -9.97 -5.67
N LYS A 6 8.75 -10.66 -4.55
CA LYS A 6 7.65 -11.02 -3.66
C LYS A 6 7.42 -9.94 -2.62
N THR A 7 6.17 -9.76 -2.25
CA THR A 7 5.78 -8.88 -1.15
C THR A 7 5.87 -9.66 0.16
N ASP A 8 6.74 -9.23 1.07
CA ASP A 8 6.79 -9.78 2.43
C ASP A 8 5.87 -8.94 3.32
N THR A 9 4.60 -9.35 3.40
CA THR A 9 3.58 -8.67 4.20
C THR A 9 2.86 -9.68 5.09
N THR A 10 2.24 -9.23 6.18
CA THR A 10 1.45 -10.10 7.06
C THR A 10 0.19 -10.60 6.36
N LYS A 11 -0.28 -11.80 6.71
CA LYS A 11 -1.51 -12.39 6.13
C LYS A 11 -2.76 -11.58 6.45
N THR A 12 -2.80 -11.01 7.64
CA THR A 12 -3.88 -10.15 8.11
C THR A 12 -3.32 -8.82 8.61
N VAL A 13 -4.18 -7.80 8.59
CA VAL A 13 -3.97 -6.51 9.26
C VAL A 13 -5.03 -6.41 10.35
N ASP A 14 -4.59 -6.33 11.60
CA ASP A 14 -5.48 -6.38 12.77
C ASP A 14 -5.93 -4.98 13.23
N ASP A 15 -5.20 -3.93 12.85
CA ASP A 15 -5.46 -2.53 13.22
C ASP A 15 -6.25 -1.76 12.16
N MET A 16 -7.18 -2.43 11.48
CA MET A 16 -8.14 -1.79 10.56
C MET A 16 -9.54 -1.82 11.12
N ALA A 17 -10.36 -0.84 10.77
CA ALA A 17 -11.80 -0.94 10.96
C ALA A 17 -12.44 -1.87 9.92
N ALA A 18 -13.67 -2.31 10.20
CA ALA A 18 -14.48 -3.07 9.26
C ALA A 18 -14.61 -2.34 7.91
N ALA A 19 -14.78 -3.10 6.82
CA ALA A 19 -15.03 -2.52 5.51
C ALA A 19 -16.32 -1.69 5.52
N PRO A 20 -16.37 -0.54 4.82
CA PRO A 20 -17.63 0.14 4.55
C PRO A 20 -18.63 -0.82 3.90
N ASN A 21 -19.85 -0.87 4.43
CA ASN A 21 -20.94 -1.62 3.82
C ASN A 21 -21.59 -0.78 2.72
N PRO A 22 -22.20 -1.36 1.66
CA PRO A 22 -22.90 -0.57 0.63
C PRO A 22 -24.01 0.33 1.17
N THR A 23 -24.59 0.00 2.32
CA THR A 23 -25.57 0.84 3.03
C THR A 23 -24.95 2.10 3.64
N ASP A 24 -23.67 2.06 4.01
CA ASP A 24 -22.92 3.20 4.54
C ASP A 24 -22.62 4.21 3.43
N GLN A 25 -22.39 3.70 2.21
CA GLN A 25 -22.18 4.51 1.00
C GLN A 25 -23.49 5.13 0.48
N ALA A 26 -24.63 4.48 0.74
CA ALA A 26 -25.96 4.97 0.34
C ALA A 26 -26.53 6.04 1.29
N SER A 27 -26.07 6.11 2.55
CA SER A 27 -26.48 7.14 3.50
C SER A 27 -25.71 8.44 3.28
N GLN A 28 -26.16 9.26 2.32
CA GLN A 28 -25.58 10.58 1.97
C GLN A 28 -25.66 11.66 3.10
N GLY A 29 -25.83 11.29 4.37
CA GLY A 29 -25.96 12.23 5.49
C GLY A 29 -25.16 11.87 6.76
N THR A 30 -24.91 10.58 7.01
CA THR A 30 -24.20 10.06 8.19
C THR A 30 -22.84 9.45 7.87
N GLY A 31 -22.64 8.90 6.66
CA GLY A 31 -21.40 8.21 6.27
C GLY A 31 -21.11 6.95 7.12
N VAL A 32 -19.90 6.42 7.03
CA VAL A 32 -19.39 5.37 7.93
C VAL A 32 -19.41 5.91 9.36
N THR A 33 -20.13 5.26 10.26
CA THR A 33 -20.36 5.76 11.64
C THR A 33 -19.41 5.15 12.68
N ASN A 34 -18.75 4.04 12.37
CA ASN A 34 -17.78 3.39 13.24
C ASN A 34 -16.50 3.09 12.46
N ALA A 35 -15.40 3.72 12.87
CA ALA A 35 -14.07 3.43 12.39
C ALA A 35 -13.07 3.29 13.55
N GLN A 36 -13.54 3.21 14.80
CA GLN A 36 -12.69 3.14 15.99
C GLN A 36 -12.56 1.71 16.52
N THR A 37 -13.35 0.78 15.99
CA THR A 37 -13.31 -0.63 16.39
C THR A 37 -12.44 -1.40 15.42
N ALA A 38 -11.37 -2.01 15.93
CA ALA A 38 -10.49 -2.88 15.17
C ALA A 38 -11.21 -4.16 14.73
N ALA A 39 -10.92 -4.62 13.52
CA ALA A 39 -11.39 -5.83 12.90
C ALA A 39 -10.27 -6.42 12.05
N SER A 40 -9.94 -7.69 12.26
CA SER A 40 -8.91 -8.36 11.46
C SER A 40 -9.34 -8.48 10.00
N ARG A 41 -8.43 -8.09 9.09
CA ARG A 41 -8.70 -8.08 7.65
C ARG A 41 -7.61 -8.83 6.89
N ASN A 42 -8.01 -9.62 5.90
CA ASN A 42 -7.05 -10.21 4.96
C ASN A 42 -6.27 -9.11 4.25
N ASN A 43 -4.94 -9.20 4.29
CA ASN A 43 -4.08 -8.26 3.62
C ASN A 43 -4.09 -8.54 2.11
N VAL A 44 -4.47 -7.55 1.32
CA VAL A 44 -4.59 -7.69 -0.15
C VAL A 44 -3.25 -7.96 -0.84
N ALA A 45 -2.16 -7.50 -0.22
CA ALA A 45 -0.81 -7.68 -0.74
C ALA A 45 -0.17 -9.02 -0.32
N TYR A 46 -0.82 -9.82 0.53
CA TYR A 46 -0.26 -11.08 1.02
C TYR A 46 -0.12 -12.09 -0.13
N GLY A 47 1.10 -12.60 -0.32
CA GLY A 47 1.40 -13.57 -1.38
C GLY A 47 1.31 -12.98 -2.79
N LYS A 48 1.28 -11.65 -2.92
CA LYS A 48 1.33 -10.94 -4.20
C LYS A 48 2.77 -10.72 -4.65
N HIS A 49 2.89 -10.31 -5.89
CA HIS A 49 4.15 -10.08 -6.56
C HIS A 49 4.07 -8.73 -7.26
N ILE A 50 5.18 -8.01 -7.25
CA ILE A 50 5.30 -6.77 -7.99
C ILE A 50 5.52 -7.15 -9.46
N HIS A 51 4.48 -6.96 -10.29
CA HIS A 51 4.51 -7.15 -11.74
C HIS A 51 4.42 -5.80 -12.45
N ASP A 52 4.97 -5.73 -13.67
CA ASP A 52 4.93 -4.55 -14.54
C ASP A 52 5.31 -3.23 -13.84
N ALA A 53 6.31 -3.34 -12.95
CA ALA A 53 6.82 -2.22 -12.19
C ALA A 53 7.89 -1.47 -12.98
N GLU A 54 7.89 -0.16 -12.85
CA GLU A 54 8.85 0.74 -13.47
C GLU A 54 9.68 1.41 -12.40
N TRP A 55 10.98 1.52 -12.66
CA TRP A 55 11.89 2.31 -11.85
C TRP A 55 12.69 3.23 -12.77
N ALA A 56 12.76 4.52 -12.43
CA ALA A 56 13.74 5.45 -12.99
C ALA A 56 14.58 6.13 -11.90
N THR A 57 15.87 6.35 -12.17
CA THR A 57 16.80 7.07 -11.29
C THR A 57 17.91 7.72 -12.11
N ASN A 58 18.42 8.86 -11.65
CA ASN A 58 19.50 9.57 -12.34
C ASN A 58 20.91 8.99 -12.07
N SER A 59 21.12 8.17 -11.03
CA SER A 59 22.45 7.62 -10.72
C SER A 59 22.48 6.48 -9.67
N ALA A 60 21.49 5.59 -9.68
CA ALA A 60 21.46 4.40 -8.81
C ALA A 60 21.54 3.06 -9.58
N TYR A 61 22.15 2.06 -8.94
CA TYR A 61 22.11 0.66 -9.38
C TYR A 61 21.24 -0.17 -8.44
N LEU A 62 20.48 -1.12 -9.00
CA LEU A 62 19.67 -2.08 -8.26
C LEU A 62 20.52 -3.30 -7.91
N ALA A 63 20.79 -3.54 -6.63
CA ALA A 63 21.44 -4.76 -6.18
C ALA A 63 20.38 -5.77 -5.73
N LEU A 64 20.23 -6.87 -6.47
CA LEU A 64 19.42 -8.00 -6.02
C LEU A 64 20.28 -8.91 -5.16
N ASN A 65 20.06 -8.87 -3.84
CA ASN A 65 20.73 -9.81 -2.95
C ASN A 65 19.98 -11.16 -2.94
N ILE A 66 20.66 -12.22 -2.50
CA ILE A 66 20.15 -13.61 -2.57
C ILE A 66 18.98 -13.92 -1.63
N TRP A 67 18.50 -12.91 -0.88
CA TRP A 67 17.47 -13.05 0.15
C TRP A 67 16.12 -12.44 -0.26
N ASP A 68 15.83 -12.36 -1.56
CA ASP A 68 14.60 -11.77 -2.12
C ASP A 68 14.38 -10.29 -1.71
N ARG A 69 15.47 -9.57 -1.36
CA ARG A 69 15.46 -8.11 -1.11
C ARG A 69 16.27 -7.40 -2.20
N PHE A 70 15.83 -6.21 -2.56
CA PHE A 70 16.60 -5.32 -3.41
C PHE A 70 17.07 -4.13 -2.60
N ASP A 71 18.34 -3.79 -2.75
CA ASP A 71 18.92 -2.60 -2.16
C ASP A 71 19.06 -1.54 -3.27
N VAL A 72 18.60 -0.33 -2.94
CA VAL A 72 18.68 0.84 -3.80
C VAL A 72 19.93 1.64 -3.42
N PHE A 73 20.94 1.65 -4.28
CA PHE A 73 22.15 2.43 -3.99
C PHE A 73 22.20 3.70 -4.83
N CYS A 74 21.93 4.83 -4.19
CA CYS A 74 22.19 6.15 -4.74
C CYS A 74 23.70 6.43 -4.67
N THR A 75 24.38 6.57 -5.81
CA THR A 75 25.77 7.07 -5.81
C THR A 75 25.79 8.56 -5.43
N LEU A 76 26.94 9.08 -4.96
CA LEU A 76 27.06 10.49 -4.56
C LEU A 76 26.67 11.40 -5.74
N GLY A 77 25.50 12.06 -5.67
CA GLY A 77 24.92 12.84 -6.77
C GLY A 77 23.64 12.26 -7.39
N ALA A 78 23.18 11.08 -6.95
CA ALA A 78 21.84 10.58 -7.20
C ALA A 78 20.87 11.18 -6.18
N SER A 79 20.04 12.10 -6.66
CA SER A 79 19.15 12.93 -5.84
C SER A 79 17.72 12.91 -6.36
N SER A 80 17.39 12.02 -7.30
CA SER A 80 15.99 11.76 -7.65
C SER A 80 15.78 10.42 -8.35
N GLY A 81 14.65 9.81 -8.04
CA GLY A 81 14.16 8.60 -8.67
C GLY A 81 12.71 8.35 -8.31
N TYR A 82 12.06 7.47 -9.07
CA TYR A 82 10.74 6.96 -8.72
C TYR A 82 10.65 5.45 -8.87
N PHE A 83 9.81 4.85 -8.02
CA PHE A 83 9.36 3.47 -8.12
C PHE A 83 7.85 3.45 -8.32
N LYS A 84 7.40 2.78 -9.38
CA LYS A 84 6.01 2.72 -9.79
C LYS A 84 5.54 1.28 -9.91
N ALA A 85 4.45 0.92 -9.24
CA ALA A 85 3.85 -0.41 -9.35
C ALA A 85 2.35 -0.40 -8.97
N GLY A 86 1.62 -1.44 -9.40
CA GLY A 86 0.21 -1.63 -9.04
C GLY A 86 0.01 -1.68 -7.53
N SER A 87 -1.03 -1.01 -7.03
CA SER A 87 -1.27 -0.85 -5.60
C SER A 87 -1.70 -2.15 -4.89
N ASP A 88 -2.09 -3.18 -5.63
CA ASP A 88 -2.43 -4.51 -5.12
C ASP A 88 -1.21 -5.30 -4.61
N ALA A 89 0.00 -4.95 -5.07
CA ALA A 89 1.26 -5.44 -4.54
C ALA A 89 1.74 -4.65 -3.31
N PHE A 90 1.01 -3.62 -2.86
CA PHE A 90 1.34 -2.87 -1.66
C PHE A 90 0.21 -2.96 -0.64
N SER A 91 0.56 -3.03 0.65
CA SER A 91 -0.42 -2.96 1.72
C SER A 91 -0.81 -1.50 1.99
N VAL A 92 -1.44 -0.84 1.01
CA VAL A 92 -1.87 0.56 1.15
C VAL A 92 -3.28 0.59 1.74
N VAL A 93 -3.39 1.14 2.94
CA VAL A 93 -4.64 1.29 3.67
C VAL A 93 -5.04 2.76 3.74
N GLY A 94 -6.35 3.01 3.70
CA GLY A 94 -6.90 4.35 3.79
C GLY A 94 -8.19 4.38 4.60
N LEU A 95 -8.55 5.59 5.02
CA LEU A 95 -9.78 5.86 5.74
C LEU A 95 -10.74 6.64 4.84
N PHE A 96 -11.90 6.05 4.55
CA PHE A 96 -12.89 6.61 3.62
C PHE A 96 -14.30 6.65 4.23
N GLY A 97 -15.10 7.59 3.76
CA GLY A 97 -16.56 7.64 4.01
C GLY A 97 -16.98 8.26 5.34
N LEU A 98 -16.07 8.85 6.12
CA LEU A 98 -16.41 9.58 7.35
C LEU A 98 -16.72 11.04 7.06
N LYS A 99 -17.79 11.56 7.68
CA LYS A 99 -18.12 13.00 7.65
C LYS A 99 -17.10 13.84 8.43
N THR A 100 -16.57 13.28 9.52
CA THR A 100 -15.56 13.90 10.37
C THR A 100 -14.55 12.82 10.77
N ALA A 101 -13.27 13.04 10.48
CA ALA A 101 -12.21 12.16 10.94
C ALA A 101 -11.77 12.56 12.37
N ALA A 102 -11.66 11.58 13.26
CA ALA A 102 -11.03 11.75 14.57
C ALA A 102 -9.69 10.99 14.58
N GLY A 103 -8.74 11.41 15.41
CA GLY A 103 -7.42 10.77 15.50
C GLY A 103 -7.44 9.31 15.96
N THR A 104 -8.56 8.85 16.54
CA THR A 104 -8.79 7.46 16.96
C THR A 104 -9.38 6.58 15.86
N ASN A 105 -9.61 7.12 14.66
CA ASN A 105 -10.20 6.36 13.57
C ASN A 105 -9.12 5.53 12.87
N LEU A 106 -9.41 4.24 12.71
CA LEU A 106 -8.58 3.26 12.02
C LEU A 106 -8.92 3.25 10.51
N PRO A 107 -7.94 2.96 9.63
CA PRO A 107 -8.19 2.73 8.21
C PRO A 107 -9.25 1.65 7.97
N ASN A 108 -10.10 1.81 6.96
CA ASN A 108 -11.21 0.90 6.69
C ASN A 108 -11.23 0.34 5.25
N VAL A 109 -10.32 0.77 4.38
CA VAL A 109 -10.23 0.35 2.98
C VAL A 109 -8.80 -0.01 2.60
N PHE A 110 -8.64 -1.03 1.75
CA PHE A 110 -7.42 -1.28 0.99
C PHE A 110 -7.52 -0.65 -0.40
N LEU A 111 -6.46 0.03 -0.85
CA LEU A 111 -6.39 0.61 -2.18
C LEU A 111 -5.85 -0.42 -3.17
N THR A 112 -6.73 -1.11 -3.88
CA THR A 112 -6.36 -2.22 -4.79
C THR A 112 -6.43 -1.87 -6.28
N GLN A 113 -6.99 -0.71 -6.63
CA GLN A 113 -7.16 -0.26 -8.02
C GLN A 113 -6.47 1.08 -8.23
N GLY A 114 -5.16 1.10 -8.06
CA GLY A 114 -4.35 2.28 -8.26
C GLY A 114 -2.92 1.94 -8.63
N VAL A 115 -2.13 2.99 -8.79
CA VAL A 115 -0.69 2.89 -8.98
C VAL A 115 -0.03 3.63 -7.84
N VAL A 116 0.92 2.97 -7.18
CA VAL A 116 1.76 3.58 -6.16
C VAL A 116 3.00 4.12 -6.86
N GLU A 117 3.29 5.39 -6.64
CA GLU A 117 4.52 6.06 -7.08
C GLU A 117 5.26 6.59 -5.84
N LEU A 118 6.47 6.08 -5.61
CA LEU A 118 7.34 6.53 -4.52
C LEU A 118 8.47 7.35 -5.13
N TYR A 119 8.60 8.60 -4.69
CA TYR A 119 9.67 9.51 -5.13
C TYR A 119 10.73 9.61 -4.03
N THR A 120 11.99 9.47 -4.42
CA THR A 120 13.13 9.71 -3.53
C THR A 120 13.69 11.11 -3.82
N ASP A 121 13.72 11.97 -2.81
CA ASP A 121 14.47 13.22 -2.72
C ASP A 121 15.89 12.92 -2.22
#